data_AF-A0A3N8GZ29-F1
#
_entry.id   AF-A0A3N8GZ29-F1
#
_cell.length_a   1.000
_cell.length_b   1.000
_cell.length_c   1.000
_cell.angle_alpha   90.00
_cell.angle_beta   90.00
_cell.angle_gamma   90.00
#
_symmetry.space_group_name_H-M   'P 1'
#
loop_
_entity.id
_entity.type
_entity.pdbx_description
1 polymer ?
#
loop_
_entity_poly.entity_id
_entity_poly.type
_entity_poly.pdbx_seq_one_letter_code
_entity_poly.pdbx_strand_id
1 'polypeptide(L)'
;CGGGDDNSSPASSGGSGTSNNGGSGGTGGTGGSGSGGTGSGGNGGSGGSGGSTLTWRYEAQPVAADKASFLTLVNNEGAKGYRYLGDYFYNASSGGSQSIFVNDGTAQTYTYQLQTAPADMASFVNAANAQGASGYRYEGPLTYGDLYRKDGGSSATYTYATATLPTSQDAFVTQANGQGHSGYWFVGPMMVGSAQANLYMKNNASGSTYTYDALTPPAGVDDFIAQANSEGAKGYRAKGEMSFGPANPTGAINVAWIYVKDQTQSPTFTYQSATIQSTGANFVQQANTFGAQGAAYLSDIALGVSSPVMASYYFTPKNCTGFLCTTLNPLTQN
;
A
#
# COMPACT_ATOMS: atom_id res chain seq x y z
N CYS A 1 44.28 -34.46 49.13
CA CYS A 1 45.29 -35.55 49.12
C CYS A 1 44.68 -36.75 48.41
N GLY A 2 45.26 -37.19 47.28
CA GLY A 2 44.97 -38.46 46.54
C GLY A 2 43.58 -38.54 45.92
N GLY A 3 43.35 -38.76 44.63
CA GLY A 3 43.95 -39.71 43.67
C GLY A 3 42.81 -40.65 43.24
N GLY A 4 42.63 -41.11 42.01
CA GLY A 4 43.26 -40.95 40.71
C GLY A 4 42.38 -41.75 39.73
N ASP A 5 42.44 -41.46 38.43
CA ASP A 5 41.99 -42.40 37.39
C ASP A 5 43.02 -42.39 36.25
N ASP A 6 43.32 -43.61 35.82
CA ASP A 6 44.49 -44.00 35.06
C ASP A 6 44.37 -43.83 33.54
N ASN A 7 45.54 -43.64 32.96
CA ASN A 7 45.91 -43.61 31.56
C ASN A 7 45.81 -44.99 30.87
N SER A 8 45.28 -45.06 29.65
CA SER A 8 45.78 -46.00 28.62
C SER A 8 45.49 -45.51 27.19
N SER A 9 46.56 -45.11 26.49
CA SER A 9 46.75 -45.31 25.03
C SER A 9 47.15 -46.80 24.79
N PRO A 10 47.30 -47.38 23.55
CA PRO A 10 47.85 -46.73 22.33
C PRO A 10 47.46 -47.28 20.93
N ALA A 11 48.08 -46.63 19.91
CA ALA A 11 48.56 -47.13 18.61
C ALA A 11 47.56 -47.26 17.43
N SER A 12 47.91 -47.11 16.14
CA SER A 12 49.04 -46.52 15.38
C SER A 12 48.78 -46.75 13.86
N SER A 13 49.63 -46.18 12.99
CA SER A 13 49.80 -46.37 11.52
C SER A 13 48.90 -45.50 10.62
N GLY A 14 49.36 -44.67 9.67
CA GLY A 14 50.56 -44.66 8.79
C GLY A 14 50.08 -44.90 7.34
N GLY A 15 50.45 -44.23 6.25
CA GLY A 15 51.40 -43.18 5.86
C GLY A 15 51.47 -43.14 4.31
N SER A 16 52.30 -42.23 3.75
CA SER A 16 52.80 -42.13 2.35
C SER A 16 51.88 -41.55 1.26
N GLY A 17 52.31 -40.70 0.30
CA GLY A 17 53.60 -40.08 -0.10
C GLY A 17 53.34 -39.05 -1.24
N THR A 18 54.01 -37.89 -1.31
CA THR A 18 55.14 -37.51 -2.22
C THR A 18 54.92 -37.84 -3.72
N SER A 19 55.20 -37.02 -4.75
CA SER A 19 56.07 -35.84 -4.92
C SER A 19 56.06 -35.33 -6.40
N ASN A 20 56.31 -34.02 -6.57
CA ASN A 20 57.17 -33.32 -7.54
C ASN A 20 57.05 -33.30 -9.08
N ASN A 21 57.53 -32.14 -9.57
CA ASN A 21 58.04 -31.69 -10.89
C ASN A 21 57.00 -31.18 -11.90
N GLY A 22 57.19 -30.04 -12.56
CA GLY A 22 58.35 -29.14 -12.67
C GLY A 22 58.54 -28.68 -14.12
N GLY A 23 58.81 -27.39 -14.33
CA GLY A 23 59.30 -26.80 -15.60
C GLY A 23 58.58 -25.47 -15.92
N SER A 24 59.14 -24.25 -15.90
CA SER A 24 60.46 -23.62 -16.11
C SER A 24 60.54 -22.84 -17.42
N GLY A 25 60.96 -21.56 -17.32
CA GLY A 25 61.43 -20.66 -18.39
C GLY A 25 60.42 -19.55 -18.69
N GLY A 26 60.61 -18.25 -18.40
CA GLY A 26 61.78 -17.36 -18.54
C GLY A 26 61.31 -16.23 -19.48
N THR A 27 61.64 -14.94 -19.41
CA THR A 27 62.67 -14.12 -18.75
C THR A 27 62.40 -12.65 -19.15
N GLY A 28 62.89 -11.68 -18.35
CA GLY A 28 63.07 -10.26 -18.70
C GLY A 28 62.01 -9.35 -18.08
N GLY A 29 62.24 -8.61 -16.99
CA GLY A 29 63.24 -7.55 -16.82
C GLY A 29 62.63 -6.24 -17.31
N THR A 30 62.55 -5.10 -16.62
CA THR A 30 63.24 -4.46 -15.49
C THR A 30 62.35 -3.23 -15.17
N GLY A 31 62.01 -2.91 -13.92
CA GLY A 31 62.83 -2.09 -13.02
C GLY A 31 62.19 -0.70 -12.83
N GLY A 32 61.89 -0.31 -11.60
CA GLY A 32 61.32 1.01 -11.28
C GLY A 32 60.77 1.12 -9.85
N SER A 33 61.69 1.28 -8.90
CA SER A 33 61.51 1.34 -7.45
C SER A 33 60.94 2.68 -6.94
N GLY A 34 60.31 2.66 -5.76
CA GLY A 34 60.11 3.83 -4.88
C GLY A 34 58.69 3.90 -4.30
N SER A 35 58.44 3.33 -3.12
CA SER A 35 58.39 4.05 -1.80
C SER A 35 57.41 5.23 -1.83
N GLY A 36 56.34 5.32 -1.06
CA GLY A 36 56.02 4.83 0.28
C GLY A 36 55.01 5.85 0.82
N GLY A 37 53.88 5.42 1.40
CA GLY A 37 52.84 6.36 1.82
C GLY A 37 51.71 5.67 2.56
N THR A 38 51.86 5.57 3.87
CA THR A 38 50.80 5.26 4.83
C THR A 38 49.72 6.35 4.81
N GLY A 39 48.46 5.97 4.66
CA GLY A 39 47.31 6.88 4.79
C GLY A 39 46.02 6.11 5.06
N SER A 40 45.56 6.19 6.31
CA SER A 40 44.29 5.65 6.82
C SER A 40 43.12 6.59 6.49
N GLY A 41 41.91 6.04 6.32
CA GLY A 41 40.62 6.74 6.22
C GLY A 41 39.82 6.23 5.00
N GLY A 42 38.66 5.60 5.10
CA GLY A 42 37.62 5.69 6.11
C GLY A 42 36.45 6.52 5.56
N ASN A 43 35.38 5.83 5.18
CA ASN A 43 34.02 6.28 4.94
C ASN A 43 33.67 7.05 3.65
N GLY A 44 32.50 6.69 3.12
CA GLY A 44 31.65 7.66 2.40
C GLY A 44 30.99 7.17 1.12
N GLY A 45 30.58 5.90 1.04
CA GLY A 45 29.67 5.44 -0.03
C GLY A 45 28.39 6.26 0.01
N SER A 46 28.25 7.19 -0.92
CA SER A 46 27.05 7.99 -1.16
C SER A 46 26.03 7.06 -1.83
N GLY A 47 25.18 6.45 -1.01
CA GLY A 47 24.03 5.68 -1.47
C GLY A 47 23.04 6.61 -2.16
N GLY A 48 23.03 6.60 -3.49
CA GLY A 48 22.06 7.34 -4.29
C GLY A 48 20.65 6.88 -3.98
N SER A 49 19.74 7.85 -3.78
CA SER A 49 18.29 7.66 -3.80
C SER A 49 17.84 7.31 -5.22
N GLY A 50 18.06 6.07 -5.64
CA GLY A 50 17.41 5.48 -6.79
C GLY A 50 16.03 5.01 -6.37
N GLY A 51 15.02 5.87 -6.50
CA GLY A 51 13.63 5.45 -6.38
C GLY A 51 13.31 4.46 -7.49
N SER A 52 13.27 3.18 -7.17
CA SER A 52 12.82 2.15 -8.12
C SER A 52 11.40 2.50 -8.54
N THR A 53 11.17 2.65 -9.85
CA THR A 53 9.81 2.73 -10.40
C THR A 53 9.03 1.53 -9.92
N LEU A 54 8.00 1.75 -9.09
CA LEU A 54 7.09 0.69 -8.69
C LEU A 54 6.43 0.16 -9.96
N THR A 55 6.42 -1.16 -10.11
CA THR A 55 5.73 -1.82 -11.23
C THR A 55 4.51 -2.50 -10.66
N TRP A 56 3.33 -2.02 -11.02
CA TRP A 56 2.08 -2.61 -10.57
C TRP A 56 1.73 -3.82 -11.43
N ARG A 57 1.47 -4.93 -10.75
CA ARG A 57 0.96 -6.17 -11.34
C ARG A 57 -0.38 -6.49 -10.71
N TYR A 58 -1.37 -6.71 -11.56
CA TYR A 58 -2.74 -7.04 -11.18
C TYR A 58 -3.06 -8.46 -11.57
N GLU A 59 -3.84 -9.12 -10.73
CA GLU A 59 -4.40 -10.44 -10.99
C GLU A 59 -5.88 -10.46 -10.57
N ALA A 60 -6.64 -11.33 -11.22
CA ALA A 60 -8.03 -11.60 -10.89
C ALA A 60 -8.16 -13.08 -10.56
N GLN A 61 -8.88 -13.38 -9.48
CA GLN A 61 -9.21 -14.73 -9.05
C GLN A 61 -10.73 -14.86 -8.92
N PRO A 62 -11.29 -16.07 -9.10
CA PRO A 62 -12.68 -16.32 -8.77
C PRO A 62 -12.99 -15.90 -7.33
N VAL A 63 -14.14 -15.26 -7.11
CA VAL A 63 -14.59 -14.91 -5.76
C VAL A 63 -14.80 -16.17 -4.95
N ALA A 64 -14.33 -16.15 -3.70
CA ALA A 64 -14.51 -17.26 -2.78
C ALA A 64 -15.99 -17.44 -2.38
N ALA A 65 -16.41 -18.69 -2.21
CA ALA A 65 -17.81 -19.01 -1.92
C ALA A 65 -18.19 -18.75 -0.44
N ASP A 66 -17.21 -18.79 0.46
CA ASP A 66 -17.45 -18.67 1.90
C ASP A 66 -16.26 -18.00 2.62
N LYS A 67 -16.45 -17.76 3.91
CA LYS A 67 -15.46 -17.11 4.78
C LYS A 67 -14.11 -17.84 4.81
N ALA A 68 -14.11 -19.17 4.84
CA ALA A 68 -12.89 -19.96 5.00
C ALA A 68 -12.07 -20.00 3.70
N SER A 69 -12.75 -20.22 2.58
CA SER A 69 -12.17 -20.15 1.23
C SER A 69 -11.70 -18.73 0.90
N PHE A 70 -12.41 -17.68 1.34
CA PHE A 70 -11.97 -16.29 1.17
C PHE A 70 -10.65 -16.04 1.91
N LEU A 71 -10.58 -16.41 3.19
CA LEU A 71 -9.37 -16.21 3.98
C LEU A 71 -8.18 -17.00 3.41
N THR A 72 -8.44 -18.20 2.89
CA THR A 72 -7.44 -19.02 2.21
C THR A 72 -6.95 -18.33 0.93
N LEU A 73 -7.87 -17.83 0.10
CA LEU A 73 -7.55 -17.13 -1.14
C LEU A 73 -6.64 -15.92 -0.89
N VAL A 74 -7.05 -15.00 0.01
CA VAL A 74 -6.27 -13.77 0.24
C VAL A 74 -4.91 -14.03 0.87
N ASN A 75 -4.76 -15.09 1.68
CA ASN A 75 -3.46 -15.47 2.23
C ASN A 75 -2.57 -16.18 1.20
N ASN A 76 -3.14 -16.97 0.29
CA ASN A 76 -2.39 -17.59 -0.81
C ASN A 76 -1.85 -16.54 -1.78
N GLU A 77 -2.66 -15.55 -2.16
CA GLU A 77 -2.19 -14.42 -2.97
C GLU A 77 -1.24 -13.51 -2.17
N GLY A 78 -1.53 -13.28 -0.89
CA GLY A 78 -0.65 -12.57 0.03
C GLY A 78 0.74 -13.17 0.13
N ALA A 79 0.87 -14.49 0.15
CA ALA A 79 2.17 -15.19 0.16
C ALA A 79 2.99 -14.97 -1.13
N LYS A 80 2.34 -14.62 -2.24
CA LYS A 80 2.98 -14.23 -3.51
C LYS A 80 3.28 -12.74 -3.61
N GLY A 81 3.00 -11.97 -2.55
CA GLY A 81 3.15 -10.50 -2.53
C GLY A 81 1.99 -9.76 -3.18
N TYR A 82 0.82 -10.38 -3.34
CA TYR A 82 -0.37 -9.74 -3.88
C TYR A 82 -1.32 -9.29 -2.78
N ARG A 83 -1.77 -8.05 -2.87
CA ARG A 83 -2.69 -7.40 -1.94
C ARG A 83 -4.10 -7.35 -2.49
N TYR A 84 -5.08 -7.72 -1.66
CA TYR A 84 -6.48 -7.70 -2.03
C TYR A 84 -7.00 -6.27 -2.18
N LEU A 85 -7.69 -5.98 -3.28
CA LEU A 85 -8.29 -4.67 -3.57
C LEU A 85 -9.82 -4.65 -3.44
N GLY A 86 -10.47 -5.80 -3.45
CA GLY A 86 -11.93 -5.91 -3.42
C GLY A 86 -12.46 -6.89 -4.46
N ASP A 87 -13.75 -7.18 -4.36
CA ASP A 87 -14.49 -7.95 -5.35
C ASP A 87 -15.14 -6.99 -6.35
N TYR A 88 -14.88 -7.22 -7.64
CA TYR A 88 -15.33 -6.41 -8.75
C TYR A 88 -16.41 -7.15 -9.50
N PHE A 89 -17.46 -6.42 -9.89
CA PHE A 89 -18.63 -6.99 -10.54
C PHE A 89 -18.53 -6.75 -12.06
N TYR A 90 -18.40 -7.84 -12.80
CA TYR A 90 -18.43 -7.82 -14.26
C TYR A 90 -19.70 -8.50 -14.78
N ASN A 91 -19.93 -8.43 -16.09
CA ASN A 91 -21.09 -9.09 -16.69
C ASN A 91 -21.04 -10.60 -16.38
N ALA A 92 -22.17 -11.15 -15.91
CA ALA A 92 -22.30 -12.57 -15.56
C ALA A 92 -21.97 -13.50 -16.73
N SER A 93 -22.26 -13.11 -17.98
CA SER A 93 -21.88 -13.87 -19.18
C SER A 93 -20.39 -13.79 -19.52
N SER A 94 -19.64 -12.95 -18.81
CA SER A 94 -18.24 -12.59 -19.09
C SER A 94 -17.33 -12.75 -17.87
N GLY A 95 -17.61 -13.76 -17.02
CA GLY A 95 -16.78 -14.12 -15.88
C GLY A 95 -17.34 -13.73 -14.51
N GLY A 96 -18.42 -12.95 -14.45
CA GLY A 96 -19.09 -12.58 -13.18
C GLY A 96 -18.17 -11.83 -12.21
N SER A 97 -18.47 -11.91 -10.91
CA SER A 97 -17.64 -11.25 -9.89
C SER A 97 -16.24 -11.87 -9.80
N GLN A 98 -15.22 -11.03 -9.65
CA GLN A 98 -13.83 -11.44 -9.51
C GLN A 98 -13.16 -10.72 -8.33
N SER A 99 -12.36 -11.43 -7.55
CA SER A 99 -11.50 -10.85 -6.53
C SER A 99 -10.24 -10.28 -7.19
N ILE A 100 -10.01 -8.99 -7.02
CA ILE A 100 -8.88 -8.28 -7.64
C ILE A 100 -7.74 -8.13 -6.65
N PHE A 101 -6.53 -8.37 -7.15
CA PHE A 101 -5.30 -8.28 -6.38
C PHE A 101 -4.26 -7.39 -7.07
N VAL A 102 -3.37 -6.80 -6.29
CA VAL A 102 -2.24 -5.99 -6.79
C VAL A 102 -0.93 -6.33 -6.08
N ASN A 103 0.14 -6.49 -6.83
CA ASN A 103 1.51 -6.49 -6.34
C ASN A 103 2.18 -5.21 -6.84
N ASP A 104 2.58 -4.36 -5.91
CA ASP A 104 3.24 -3.07 -6.16
C ASP A 104 4.71 -3.08 -5.71
N GLY A 105 5.22 -4.24 -5.27
CA GLY A 105 6.58 -4.41 -4.74
C GLY A 105 6.82 -3.77 -3.36
N THR A 106 5.80 -3.25 -2.68
CA THR A 106 5.97 -2.56 -1.38
C THR A 106 6.21 -3.50 -0.21
N ALA A 107 5.75 -4.75 -0.31
CA ALA A 107 6.09 -5.82 0.64
C ALA A 107 6.24 -7.15 -0.09
N GLN A 108 7.08 -8.03 0.47
CA GLN A 108 7.33 -9.36 -0.11
C GLN A 108 6.14 -10.31 0.09
N THR A 109 5.42 -10.15 1.20
CA THR A 109 4.25 -10.97 1.53
C THR A 109 3.21 -10.15 2.28
N TYR A 110 1.98 -10.64 2.29
CA TYR A 110 0.88 -10.13 3.10
C TYR A 110 0.18 -11.28 3.82
N THR A 111 -0.18 -11.06 5.09
CA THR A 111 -0.98 -12.00 5.88
C THR A 111 -2.28 -11.34 6.26
N TYR A 112 -3.38 -12.07 6.12
CA TYR A 112 -4.72 -11.58 6.39
C TYR A 112 -5.38 -12.35 7.52
N GLN A 113 -6.26 -11.65 8.22
CA GLN A 113 -7.16 -12.22 9.20
C GLN A 113 -8.53 -11.55 9.12
N LEU A 114 -9.55 -12.30 9.49
CA LEU A 114 -10.92 -11.80 9.62
C LEU A 114 -11.30 -11.77 11.09
N GLN A 115 -11.76 -10.61 11.53
CA GLN A 115 -12.37 -10.43 12.84
C GLN A 115 -13.89 -10.34 12.70
N THR A 116 -14.61 -10.77 13.74
CA THR A 116 -16.07 -10.57 13.77
C THR A 116 -16.38 -9.08 13.77
N ALA A 117 -17.35 -8.68 12.95
CA ALA A 117 -17.80 -7.30 12.89
C ALA A 117 -18.31 -6.83 14.28
N PRO A 118 -17.79 -5.73 14.83
CA PRO A 118 -18.22 -5.18 16.11
C PRO A 118 -19.68 -4.69 16.06
N ALA A 119 -20.36 -4.73 17.22
CA ALA A 119 -21.75 -4.28 17.34
C ALA A 119 -21.90 -2.75 17.38
N ASP A 120 -20.86 -2.04 17.81
CA ASP A 120 -20.86 -0.60 18.01
C ASP A 120 -19.48 0.02 17.73
N MET A 121 -19.45 1.34 17.57
CA MET A 121 -18.26 2.09 17.20
C MET A 121 -17.13 2.01 18.25
N ALA A 122 -17.45 1.96 19.54
CA ALA A 122 -16.44 1.88 20.59
C ALA A 122 -15.76 0.50 20.60
N SER A 123 -16.57 -0.56 20.48
CA SER A 123 -16.11 -1.92 20.29
C SER A 123 -15.24 -2.05 19.03
N PHE A 124 -15.60 -1.37 17.95
CA PHE A 124 -14.77 -1.32 16.74
C PHE A 124 -13.41 -0.66 16.98
N VAL A 125 -13.36 0.54 17.56
CA VAL A 125 -12.09 1.23 17.81
C VAL A 125 -11.18 0.40 18.72
N ASN A 126 -11.74 -0.26 19.74
CA ASN A 126 -10.98 -1.15 20.62
C ASN A 126 -10.41 -2.35 19.85
N ALA A 127 -11.23 -3.03 19.04
CA ALA A 127 -10.79 -4.17 18.25
C ALA A 127 -9.73 -3.77 17.21
N ALA A 128 -9.96 -2.68 16.48
CA ALA A 128 -9.04 -2.18 15.47
C ALA A 128 -7.69 -1.79 16.08
N ASN A 129 -7.68 -1.13 17.25
CA ASN A 129 -6.44 -0.80 17.97
C ASN A 129 -5.71 -2.04 18.50
N ALA A 130 -6.42 -3.07 18.96
CA ALA A 130 -5.79 -4.33 19.37
C ALA A 130 -5.11 -5.05 18.19
N GLN A 131 -5.77 -5.08 17.03
CA GLN A 131 -5.16 -5.61 15.80
C GLN A 131 -3.99 -4.73 15.32
N GLY A 132 -4.17 -3.41 15.36
CA GLY A 132 -3.15 -2.43 15.01
C GLY A 132 -1.88 -2.55 15.85
N ALA A 133 -2.01 -2.77 17.16
CA ALA A 133 -0.88 -3.03 18.06
C ALA A 133 -0.12 -4.32 17.69
N SER A 134 -0.79 -5.30 17.08
CA SER A 134 -0.20 -6.55 16.59
C SER A 134 0.40 -6.42 15.17
N GLY A 135 0.33 -5.22 14.58
CA GLY A 135 0.83 -4.88 13.26
C GLY A 135 -0.15 -5.13 12.11
N TYR A 136 -1.43 -5.34 12.43
CA TYR A 136 -2.48 -5.55 11.44
C TYR A 136 -3.22 -4.24 11.14
N ARG A 137 -3.20 -3.85 9.87
CA ARG A 137 -3.94 -2.73 9.31
C ARG A 137 -5.36 -3.14 8.94
N TYR A 138 -6.34 -2.28 9.22
CA TYR A 138 -7.71 -2.43 8.77
C TYR A 138 -7.82 -2.17 7.26
N GLU A 139 -8.38 -3.12 6.53
CA GLU A 139 -8.61 -3.00 5.08
C GLU A 139 -10.06 -2.68 4.72
N GLY A 140 -10.99 -2.96 5.63
CA GLY A 140 -12.40 -2.60 5.47
C GLY A 140 -13.36 -3.68 5.96
N PRO A 141 -14.67 -3.35 5.97
CA PRO A 141 -15.70 -4.31 6.30
C PRO A 141 -15.97 -5.21 5.09
N LEU A 142 -16.22 -6.48 5.36
CA LEU A 142 -16.68 -7.47 4.39
C LEU A 142 -17.92 -8.18 4.92
N THR A 143 -18.63 -8.88 4.05
CA THR A 143 -19.74 -9.77 4.42
C THR A 143 -19.35 -10.79 5.49
N TYR A 144 -18.07 -11.17 5.57
CA TYR A 144 -17.54 -12.17 6.50
C TYR A 144 -17.01 -11.60 7.84
N GLY A 145 -17.05 -10.27 8.01
CA GLY A 145 -16.46 -9.53 9.12
C GLY A 145 -15.47 -8.47 8.66
N ASP A 146 -14.65 -7.98 9.59
CA ASP A 146 -13.65 -6.96 9.31
C ASP A 146 -12.33 -7.59 8.85
N LEU A 147 -11.83 -7.17 7.70
CA LEU A 147 -10.56 -7.64 7.15
C LEU A 147 -9.40 -6.81 7.70
N TYR A 148 -8.37 -7.50 8.16
CA TYR A 148 -7.10 -6.89 8.52
C TYR A 148 -5.94 -7.56 7.80
N ARG A 149 -4.92 -6.77 7.46
CA ARG A 149 -3.72 -7.19 6.75
C ARG A 149 -2.46 -6.81 7.52
N LYS A 150 -1.46 -7.69 7.52
CA LYS A 150 -0.11 -7.41 8.00
C LYS A 150 0.90 -7.58 6.87
N ASP A 151 1.88 -6.68 6.84
CA ASP A 151 2.87 -6.61 5.78
C ASP A 151 4.11 -7.38 6.21
N GLY A 152 4.54 -8.34 5.39
CA GLY A 152 5.68 -9.20 5.67
C GLY A 152 6.95 -8.39 5.87
N GLY A 153 7.65 -8.65 6.98
CA GLY A 153 8.88 -7.93 7.34
C GLY A 153 8.66 -6.54 7.95
N SER A 154 7.42 -6.05 8.05
CA SER A 154 7.12 -4.77 8.69
C SER A 154 6.94 -4.91 10.20
N SER A 155 7.56 -4.00 10.96
CA SER A 155 7.32 -3.81 12.39
C SER A 155 6.29 -2.70 12.68
N ALA A 156 5.62 -2.18 11.65
CA ALA A 156 4.64 -1.11 11.80
C ALA A 156 3.48 -1.55 12.70
N THR A 157 3.05 -0.64 13.57
CA THR A 157 1.80 -0.75 14.33
C THR A 157 0.87 0.38 13.94
N TYR A 158 -0.42 0.19 14.19
CA TYR A 158 -1.46 1.12 13.77
C TYR A 158 -2.34 1.54 14.94
N THR A 159 -2.73 2.81 14.94
CA THR A 159 -3.69 3.37 15.90
C THR A 159 -4.88 3.95 15.15
N TYR A 160 -6.08 3.75 15.67
CA TYR A 160 -7.34 4.17 15.07
C TYR A 160 -8.08 5.13 15.99
N ALA A 161 -8.67 6.15 15.38
CA ALA A 161 -9.53 7.11 16.02
C ALA A 161 -10.75 7.37 15.15
N THR A 162 -11.86 7.76 15.78
CA THR A 162 -13.07 8.16 15.07
C THR A 162 -13.46 9.57 15.44
N ALA A 163 -14.16 10.24 14.51
CA ALA A 163 -14.77 11.53 14.76
C ALA A 163 -16.17 11.57 14.15
N THR A 164 -17.04 12.41 14.69
CA THR A 164 -18.40 12.61 14.16
C THR A 164 -18.37 13.01 12.69
N LEU A 165 -19.42 12.66 11.94
CA LEU A 165 -19.52 13.09 10.55
C LEU A 165 -19.66 14.62 10.47
N PRO A 166 -18.86 15.29 9.64
CA PRO A 166 -18.98 16.73 9.42
C PRO A 166 -20.24 17.06 8.63
N THR A 167 -20.87 18.18 8.96
CA THR A 167 -22.10 18.66 8.32
C THR A 167 -21.84 19.63 7.15
N SER A 168 -20.58 20.00 6.93
CA SER A 168 -20.15 20.85 5.81
C SER A 168 -18.73 20.48 5.35
N GLN A 169 -18.38 20.94 4.15
CA GLN A 169 -17.04 20.83 3.60
C GLN A 169 -15.98 21.48 4.50
N ASP A 170 -16.20 22.70 4.99
CA ASP A 170 -15.25 23.40 5.87
C ASP A 170 -15.05 22.67 7.21
N ALA A 171 -16.13 22.10 7.76
CA ALA A 171 -16.06 21.30 8.97
C ALA A 171 -15.24 20.02 8.73
N PHE A 172 -15.39 19.38 7.56
CA PHE A 172 -14.57 18.25 7.17
C PHE A 172 -13.09 18.64 7.06
N VAL A 173 -12.76 19.68 6.31
CA VAL A 173 -11.39 20.14 6.10
C VAL A 173 -10.73 20.47 7.45
N THR A 174 -11.45 21.16 8.34
CA THR A 174 -10.97 21.47 9.70
C THR A 174 -10.68 20.19 10.49
N GLN A 175 -11.64 19.25 10.53
CA GLN A 175 -11.49 18.00 11.26
C GLN A 175 -10.35 17.14 10.70
N ALA A 176 -10.33 16.91 9.39
CA ALA A 176 -9.36 16.06 8.72
C ALA A 176 -7.94 16.65 8.81
N ASN A 177 -7.78 17.97 8.68
CA ASN A 177 -6.49 18.61 8.92
C ASN A 177 -6.04 18.50 10.37
N GLY A 178 -6.93 18.67 11.36
CA GLY A 178 -6.58 18.49 12.77
C GLY A 178 -6.04 17.08 13.08
N GLN A 179 -6.71 16.05 12.55
CA GLN A 179 -6.24 14.66 12.65
C GLN A 179 -4.94 14.44 11.85
N GLY A 180 -4.87 14.99 10.64
CA GLY A 180 -3.73 14.93 9.73
C GLY A 180 -2.43 15.45 10.32
N HIS A 181 -2.47 16.60 11.02
CA HIS A 181 -1.32 17.16 11.73
C HIS A 181 -0.84 16.26 12.88
N SER A 182 -1.71 15.42 13.43
CA SER A 182 -1.36 14.43 14.46
C SER A 182 -0.83 13.11 13.87
N GLY A 183 -0.70 13.03 12.54
CA GLY A 183 -0.22 11.86 11.79
C GLY A 183 -1.30 10.85 11.43
N TYR A 184 -2.57 11.18 11.66
CA TYR A 184 -3.68 10.33 11.26
C TYR A 184 -4.10 10.62 9.81
N TRP A 185 -4.12 9.59 8.97
CA TRP A 185 -4.75 9.68 7.67
C TRP A 185 -6.24 9.34 7.78
N PHE A 186 -7.07 10.08 7.05
CA PHE A 186 -8.49 9.82 6.89
C PHE A 186 -8.71 8.57 6.02
N VAL A 187 -9.22 7.51 6.62
CA VAL A 187 -9.56 6.26 5.93
C VAL A 187 -10.80 6.46 5.06
N GLY A 188 -11.87 6.93 5.70
CA GLY A 188 -13.18 7.14 5.07
C GLY A 188 -14.29 7.25 6.11
N PRO A 189 -15.51 7.59 5.70
CA PRO A 189 -16.68 7.41 6.54
C PRO A 189 -16.93 5.91 6.75
N MET A 190 -17.40 5.53 7.93
CA MET A 190 -17.72 4.16 8.27
C MET A 190 -19.04 4.07 9.03
N MET A 191 -19.70 2.91 8.90
CA MET A 191 -20.90 2.57 9.64
C MET A 191 -20.63 1.32 10.47
N VAL A 192 -20.95 1.36 11.77
CA VAL A 192 -20.88 0.21 12.68
C VAL A 192 -22.20 0.13 13.43
N GLY A 193 -22.94 -0.95 13.21
CA GLY A 193 -24.34 -1.01 13.65
C GLY A 193 -25.15 0.14 13.03
N SER A 194 -25.75 0.98 13.86
CA SER A 194 -26.48 2.18 13.44
C SER A 194 -25.65 3.47 13.53
N ALA A 195 -24.42 3.41 14.05
CA ALA A 195 -23.57 4.57 14.25
C ALA A 195 -22.72 4.86 13.00
N GLN A 196 -22.56 6.15 12.67
CA GLN A 196 -21.68 6.60 11.60
C GLN A 196 -20.61 7.55 12.14
N ALA A 197 -19.40 7.41 11.62
CA ALA A 197 -18.27 8.25 11.98
C ALA A 197 -17.23 8.28 10.84
N ASN A 198 -16.38 9.30 10.85
CA ASN A 198 -15.15 9.27 10.06
C ASN A 198 -14.09 8.44 10.78
N LEU A 199 -13.48 7.50 10.08
CA LEU A 199 -12.36 6.70 10.57
C LEU A 199 -11.03 7.32 10.17
N TYR A 200 -10.13 7.39 11.14
CA TYR A 200 -8.78 7.86 11.01
C TYR A 200 -7.82 6.77 11.49
N MET A 201 -6.69 6.63 10.80
CA MET A 201 -5.66 5.65 11.14
C MET A 201 -4.29 6.33 11.15
N LYS A 202 -3.43 5.95 12.08
CA LYS A 202 -2.04 6.39 12.16
C LYS A 202 -1.15 5.18 12.02
N ASN A 203 -0.11 5.28 11.19
CA ASN A 203 1.00 4.34 11.19
C ASN A 203 2.05 4.84 12.18
N ASN A 204 2.24 4.12 13.28
CA ASN A 204 3.13 4.56 14.36
C ASN A 204 4.61 4.44 13.99
N ALA A 205 4.95 3.75 12.89
CA ALA A 205 6.31 3.71 12.35
C ALA A 205 6.61 4.87 11.38
N SER A 206 5.62 5.70 11.02
CA SER A 206 5.80 6.84 10.11
C SER A 206 5.75 8.18 10.84
N GLY A 207 6.60 9.11 10.41
CA GLY A 207 6.52 10.53 10.78
C GLY A 207 5.57 11.36 9.92
N SER A 208 4.91 10.77 8.91
CA SER A 208 4.03 11.48 7.97
C SER A 208 2.91 12.24 8.68
N THR A 209 2.64 13.45 8.18
CA THR A 209 1.50 14.28 8.57
C THR A 209 0.75 14.69 7.32
N TYR A 210 -0.56 14.82 7.42
CA TYR A 210 -1.43 14.99 6.25
C TYR A 210 -2.17 16.31 6.28
N THR A 211 -2.36 16.88 5.10
CA THR A 211 -3.32 17.96 4.89
C THR A 211 -4.36 17.56 3.85
N TYR A 212 -5.54 18.13 3.98
CA TYR A 212 -6.70 17.85 3.15
C TYR A 212 -7.18 19.14 2.50
N ASP A 213 -7.56 19.01 1.24
CA ASP A 213 -8.34 20.00 0.51
C ASP A 213 -9.63 19.34 -0.01
N ALA A 214 -10.63 20.17 -0.24
CA ALA A 214 -11.92 19.75 -0.74
C ALA A 214 -12.34 20.74 -1.83
N LEU A 215 -12.62 20.23 -3.02
CA LEU A 215 -12.99 21.04 -4.18
C LEU A 215 -14.38 20.65 -4.68
N THR A 216 -14.99 21.49 -5.50
CA THR A 216 -16.21 21.12 -6.20
C THR A 216 -15.98 19.85 -7.02
N PRO A 217 -16.89 18.87 -7.01
CA PRO A 217 -16.72 17.66 -7.81
C PRO A 217 -16.68 17.99 -9.31
N PRO A 218 -15.77 17.37 -10.07
CA PRO A 218 -15.71 17.54 -11.51
C PRO A 218 -16.93 16.92 -12.19
N ALA A 219 -17.43 17.55 -13.24
CA ALA A 219 -18.65 17.13 -13.92
C ALA A 219 -18.42 16.03 -14.99
N GLY A 220 -17.18 15.88 -15.48
CA GLY A 220 -16.83 14.90 -16.49
C GLY A 220 -15.37 14.46 -16.42
N VAL A 221 -15.01 13.51 -17.30
CA VAL A 221 -13.70 12.86 -17.32
C VAL A 221 -12.56 13.88 -17.49
N ASP A 222 -12.67 14.76 -18.49
CA ASP A 222 -11.63 15.76 -18.77
C ASP A 222 -11.49 16.78 -17.64
N ASP A 223 -12.60 17.18 -17.02
CA ASP A 223 -12.60 18.08 -15.86
C ASP A 223 -11.91 17.44 -14.66
N PHE A 224 -12.17 16.15 -14.41
CA PHE A 224 -11.49 15.41 -13.34
C PHE A 224 -10.00 15.31 -13.61
N ILE A 225 -9.60 14.95 -14.83
CA ILE A 225 -8.18 14.84 -15.20
C ILE A 225 -7.49 16.19 -15.06
N ALA A 226 -8.10 17.29 -15.49
CA ALA A 226 -7.55 18.63 -15.35
C ALA A 226 -7.41 19.02 -13.87
N GLN A 227 -8.46 18.85 -13.07
CA GLN A 227 -8.45 19.18 -11.65
C GLN A 227 -7.45 18.32 -10.87
N ALA A 228 -7.48 16.99 -11.06
CA ALA A 228 -6.61 16.07 -10.35
C ALA A 228 -5.13 16.26 -10.73
N ASN A 229 -4.81 16.60 -11.99
CA ASN A 229 -3.43 16.95 -12.37
C ASN A 229 -2.99 18.30 -11.78
N SER A 230 -3.87 19.28 -11.70
CA SER A 230 -3.59 20.57 -11.05
C SER A 230 -3.26 20.40 -9.57
N GLU A 231 -4.08 19.63 -8.84
CA GLU A 231 -3.84 19.31 -7.43
C GLU A 231 -2.64 18.36 -7.25
N GLY A 232 -2.49 17.40 -8.16
CA GLY A 232 -1.35 16.48 -8.21
C GLY A 232 0.00 17.18 -8.36
N ALA A 233 0.06 18.28 -9.12
CA ALA A 233 1.26 19.11 -9.24
C ALA A 233 1.61 19.86 -7.94
N LYS A 234 0.61 20.14 -7.08
CA LYS A 234 0.79 20.72 -5.75
C LYS A 234 1.12 19.65 -4.69
N GLY A 235 1.10 18.38 -5.06
CA GLY A 235 1.38 17.22 -4.23
C GLY A 235 0.17 16.62 -3.53
N TYR A 236 -1.03 16.94 -3.99
CA TYR A 236 -2.26 16.33 -3.50
C TYR A 236 -2.67 15.12 -4.34
N ARG A 237 -2.96 14.01 -3.67
CA ARG A 237 -3.58 12.82 -4.26
C ARG A 237 -5.10 12.94 -4.19
N ALA A 238 -5.77 12.73 -5.31
CA ALA A 238 -7.22 12.50 -5.37
C ALA A 238 -7.60 11.32 -4.47
N LYS A 239 -8.54 11.55 -3.56
CA LYS A 239 -9.08 10.53 -2.65
C LYS A 239 -10.43 10.03 -3.17
N GLY A 240 -11.46 10.87 -3.13
CA GLY A 240 -12.80 10.51 -3.57
C GLY A 240 -13.83 11.60 -3.28
N GLU A 241 -15.05 11.42 -3.79
CA GLU A 241 -16.18 12.29 -3.45
C GLU A 241 -16.69 12.00 -2.04
N MET A 242 -17.05 13.05 -1.30
CA MET A 242 -17.74 12.94 -0.03
C MET A 242 -18.98 13.81 0.01
N SER A 243 -20.02 13.27 0.63
CA SER A 243 -21.28 13.97 0.91
C SER A 243 -21.31 14.49 2.36
N PHE A 244 -21.88 15.67 2.57
CA PHE A 244 -21.99 16.32 3.86
C PHE A 244 -23.43 16.69 4.20
N GLY A 245 -23.83 16.41 5.44
CA GLY A 245 -25.14 16.78 5.96
C GLY A 245 -26.33 16.13 5.23
N PRO A 246 -27.57 16.48 5.61
CA PRO A 246 -28.75 16.08 4.85
C PRO A 246 -28.77 16.79 3.49
N ALA A 247 -29.48 16.22 2.52
CA ALA A 247 -29.83 16.93 1.30
C ALA A 247 -30.47 18.27 1.68
N ASN A 248 -30.04 19.36 1.03
CA ASN A 248 -30.61 20.68 1.28
C ASN A 248 -32.11 20.71 0.86
N PRO A 249 -32.88 21.76 1.19
CA PRO A 249 -34.29 21.85 0.84
C PRO A 249 -34.60 21.78 -0.67
N THR A 250 -33.61 21.98 -1.53
CA THR A 250 -33.73 21.85 -2.99
C THR A 250 -33.40 20.44 -3.48
N GLY A 251 -33.14 19.49 -2.58
CA GLY A 251 -32.71 18.12 -2.88
C GLY A 251 -31.24 18.00 -3.29
N ALA A 252 -30.45 19.08 -3.24
CA ALA A 252 -29.04 19.06 -3.59
C ALA A 252 -28.22 18.53 -2.40
N ILE A 253 -27.35 17.56 -2.70
CA ILE A 253 -26.41 17.00 -1.73
C ILE A 253 -25.17 17.90 -1.71
N ASN A 254 -24.71 18.28 -0.52
CA ASN A 254 -23.45 19.01 -0.39
C ASN A 254 -22.30 18.02 -0.60
N VAL A 255 -21.74 18.01 -1.81
CA VAL A 255 -20.66 17.09 -2.20
C VAL A 255 -19.37 17.84 -2.47
N ALA A 256 -18.24 17.26 -2.08
CA ALA A 256 -16.91 17.75 -2.46
C ALA A 256 -15.99 16.60 -2.85
N TRP A 257 -15.09 16.88 -3.79
CA TRP A 257 -14.00 15.97 -4.12
C TRP A 257 -12.82 16.21 -3.20
N ILE A 258 -12.39 15.17 -2.50
CA ILE A 258 -11.35 15.24 -1.47
C ILE A 258 -9.98 14.96 -2.07
N TYR A 259 -9.02 15.76 -1.63
CA TYR A 259 -7.61 15.66 -1.97
C TYR A 259 -6.78 15.58 -0.69
N VAL A 260 -5.71 14.79 -0.70
CA VAL A 260 -4.83 14.60 0.46
C VAL A 260 -3.36 14.74 0.08
N LYS A 261 -2.58 15.43 0.89
CA LYS A 261 -1.14 15.60 0.71
C LYS A 261 -0.38 15.17 1.97
N ASP A 262 0.67 14.39 1.79
CA ASP A 262 1.67 14.16 2.83
C ASP A 262 2.61 15.38 2.88
N GLN A 263 2.64 16.07 4.02
CA GLN A 263 3.43 17.29 4.24
C GLN A 263 4.91 17.00 4.51
N THR A 264 5.28 15.74 4.76
CA THR A 264 6.66 15.32 5.06
C THR A 264 7.46 14.96 3.82
N GLN A 265 6.78 14.89 2.67
CA GLN A 265 7.35 14.56 1.38
C GLN A 265 6.95 15.64 0.36
N SER A 266 7.54 15.59 -0.83
CA SER A 266 7.13 16.45 -1.95
C SER A 266 6.63 15.60 -3.11
N PRO A 267 5.55 14.81 -2.89
CA PRO A 267 5.05 13.93 -3.92
C PRO A 267 4.44 14.76 -5.05
N THR A 268 4.39 14.17 -6.24
CA THR A 268 3.54 14.66 -7.33
C THR A 268 2.73 13.51 -7.89
N PHE A 269 1.53 13.80 -8.37
CA PHE A 269 0.63 12.81 -8.96
C PHE A 269 0.17 13.28 -10.33
N THR A 270 0.25 12.41 -11.33
CA THR A 270 -0.36 12.65 -12.65
C THR A 270 -1.44 11.63 -12.93
N TYR A 271 -2.54 12.07 -13.54
CA TYR A 271 -3.75 11.28 -13.72
C TYR A 271 -4.06 11.07 -15.19
N GLN A 272 -4.61 9.90 -15.48
CA GLN A 272 -5.16 9.53 -16.78
C GLN A 272 -6.37 8.63 -16.60
N SER A 273 -7.23 8.59 -17.62
CA SER A 273 -8.43 7.78 -17.65
C SER A 273 -8.36 6.72 -18.74
N ALA A 274 -9.22 5.73 -18.64
CA ALA A 274 -9.45 4.73 -19.66
C ALA A 274 -10.89 4.21 -19.61
N THR A 275 -11.34 3.56 -20.68
CA THR A 275 -12.67 2.93 -20.71
C THR A 275 -12.74 1.78 -19.70
N ILE A 276 -13.85 1.71 -18.96
CA ILE A 276 -14.16 0.60 -18.05
C ILE A 276 -14.28 -0.70 -18.83
N GLN A 277 -13.67 -1.76 -18.31
CA GLN A 277 -13.68 -3.07 -18.95
C GLN A 277 -14.86 -3.91 -18.46
N SER A 278 -15.44 -4.68 -19.37
CA SER A 278 -16.60 -5.53 -19.09
C SER A 278 -16.25 -6.91 -18.52
N THR A 279 -14.97 -7.26 -18.44
CA THR A 279 -14.47 -8.55 -17.95
C THR A 279 -13.25 -8.36 -17.05
N GLY A 280 -13.07 -9.26 -16.08
CA GLY A 280 -11.90 -9.24 -15.20
C GLY A 280 -10.57 -9.45 -15.95
N ALA A 281 -10.56 -10.28 -16.99
CA ALA A 281 -9.36 -10.52 -17.81
C ALA A 281 -8.93 -9.25 -18.57
N ASN A 282 -9.89 -8.53 -19.18
CA ASN A 282 -9.59 -7.29 -19.89
C ASN A 282 -9.19 -6.19 -18.92
N PHE A 283 -9.84 -6.11 -17.75
CA PHE A 283 -9.43 -5.20 -16.68
C PHE A 283 -7.98 -5.46 -16.26
N VAL A 284 -7.62 -6.71 -15.97
CA VAL A 284 -6.25 -7.10 -15.58
C VAL A 284 -5.25 -6.74 -16.67
N GLN A 285 -5.57 -7.01 -17.94
CA GLN A 285 -4.70 -6.64 -19.06
C GLN A 285 -4.48 -5.13 -19.15
N GLN A 286 -5.55 -4.35 -19.06
CA GLN A 286 -5.50 -2.89 -19.09
C GLN A 286 -4.71 -2.33 -17.89
N ALA A 287 -5.03 -2.79 -16.68
CA ALA A 287 -4.37 -2.35 -15.45
C ALA A 287 -2.87 -2.71 -15.46
N ASN A 288 -2.49 -3.88 -15.98
CA ASN A 288 -1.08 -4.26 -16.16
C ASN A 288 -0.37 -3.43 -17.24
N THR A 289 -1.08 -3.05 -18.31
CA THR A 289 -0.52 -2.17 -19.36
C THR A 289 -0.16 -0.80 -18.79
N PHE A 290 -1.02 -0.24 -17.94
CA PHE A 290 -0.75 1.01 -17.23
C PHE A 290 0.25 0.83 -16.08
N GLY A 291 0.17 -0.28 -15.35
CA GLY A 291 1.11 -0.62 -14.28
C GLY A 291 2.55 -0.73 -14.76
N ALA A 292 2.77 -1.26 -15.97
CA ALA A 292 4.07 -1.29 -16.63
C ALA A 292 4.61 0.10 -17.00
N GLN A 293 3.75 1.11 -17.07
CA GLN A 293 4.11 2.52 -17.28
C GLN A 293 4.27 3.28 -15.95
N GLY A 294 4.15 2.59 -14.81
CA GLY A 294 4.22 3.19 -13.47
C GLY A 294 2.91 3.85 -13.01
N ALA A 295 1.79 3.56 -13.66
CA ALA A 295 0.48 4.08 -13.28
C ALA A 295 -0.29 3.07 -12.42
N ALA A 296 -0.61 3.46 -11.20
CA ALA A 296 -1.44 2.73 -10.26
C ALA A 296 -2.92 2.94 -10.58
N TYR A 297 -3.73 1.88 -10.50
CA TYR A 297 -5.18 1.99 -10.54
C TYR A 297 -5.69 2.79 -9.34
N LEU A 298 -6.58 3.76 -9.59
CA LEU A 298 -7.29 4.54 -8.59
C LEU A 298 -8.64 3.89 -8.29
N SER A 299 -9.57 3.96 -9.24
CA SER A 299 -10.91 3.38 -9.17
C SER A 299 -11.62 3.57 -10.49
N ASP A 300 -12.73 2.86 -10.68
CA ASP A 300 -13.80 3.28 -11.57
C ASP A 300 -14.58 4.38 -10.85
N ILE A 301 -14.77 5.53 -11.52
CA ILE A 301 -15.43 6.70 -10.93
C ILE A 301 -16.55 7.13 -11.87
N ALA A 302 -17.74 7.33 -11.31
CA ALA A 302 -18.87 7.98 -11.97
C ALA A 302 -18.83 9.49 -11.66
N LEU A 303 -18.85 10.33 -12.69
CA LEU A 303 -18.79 11.79 -12.58
C LEU A 303 -20.04 12.43 -13.15
N GLY A 304 -20.56 13.46 -12.48
CA GLY A 304 -21.78 14.14 -12.84
C GLY A 304 -23.03 13.52 -12.21
N VAL A 305 -24.06 14.36 -12.00
CA VAL A 305 -25.24 13.99 -11.19
C VAL A 305 -26.43 13.47 -12.00
N SER A 306 -26.72 14.08 -13.16
CA SER A 306 -27.93 13.78 -13.95
C SER A 306 -27.68 12.77 -15.07
N SER A 307 -26.44 12.65 -15.53
CA SER A 307 -26.01 11.72 -16.57
C SER A 307 -24.56 11.33 -16.30
N PRO A 308 -24.34 10.46 -15.31
CA PRO A 308 -22.99 10.16 -14.86
C PRO A 308 -22.16 9.54 -15.98
N VAL A 309 -20.98 10.09 -16.23
CA VAL A 309 -19.99 9.53 -17.13
C VAL A 309 -19.02 8.71 -16.30
N MET A 310 -18.80 7.45 -16.70
CA MET A 310 -17.96 6.52 -15.96
C MET A 310 -16.68 6.22 -16.73
N ALA A 311 -15.55 6.20 -16.01
CA ALA A 311 -14.26 5.79 -16.55
C ALA A 311 -13.42 5.11 -15.45
N SER A 312 -12.44 4.31 -15.87
CA SER A 312 -11.37 3.80 -15.01
C SER A 312 -10.29 4.87 -14.90
N TYR A 313 -9.82 5.16 -13.69
CA TYR A 313 -8.80 6.17 -13.45
C TYR A 313 -7.53 5.55 -12.92
N TYR A 314 -6.39 6.11 -13.34
CA TYR A 314 -5.06 5.70 -12.94
C TYR A 314 -4.25 6.94 -12.54
N PHE A 315 -3.27 6.75 -11.66
CA PHE A 315 -2.36 7.81 -11.24
C PHE A 315 -0.91 7.33 -11.21
N THR A 316 0.02 8.19 -11.58
CA THR A 316 1.47 7.95 -11.48
C THR A 316 2.03 8.79 -10.34
N PRO A 317 2.43 8.18 -9.22
CA PRO A 317 3.08 8.89 -8.13
C PRO A 317 4.58 9.07 -8.42
N LYS A 318 5.14 10.22 -8.02
CA LYS A 318 6.59 10.46 -7.99
C LYS A 318 6.98 11.08 -6.65
N ASN A 319 8.25 10.90 -6.24
CA ASN A 319 8.80 11.46 -4.99
C ASN A 319 7.96 11.13 -3.75
N CYS A 320 7.45 9.89 -3.69
CA CYS A 320 6.40 9.48 -2.78
C CYS A 320 6.74 8.10 -2.21
N THR A 321 6.60 7.94 -0.90
CA THR A 321 6.58 6.65 -0.20
C THR A 321 5.36 6.55 0.73
N GLY A 322 4.92 5.32 1.02
CA GLY A 322 3.79 5.07 1.92
C GLY A 322 2.43 5.09 1.20
N PHE A 323 1.36 5.34 1.97
CA PHE A 323 -0.01 5.00 1.58
C PHE A 323 -0.53 5.77 0.37
N LEU A 324 -0.07 6.99 0.14
CA LEU A 324 -0.52 7.79 -0.99
C LEU A 324 0.11 7.34 -2.31
N CYS A 325 1.14 6.50 -2.27
CA CYS A 325 1.99 6.22 -3.42
C CYS A 325 1.66 4.89 -4.08
N THR A 326 0.59 4.23 -3.65
CA THR A 326 0.15 2.95 -4.20
C THR A 326 -1.37 2.88 -4.33
N THR A 327 -1.87 1.89 -5.07
CA THR A 327 -3.28 1.56 -5.10
C THR A 327 -3.77 1.26 -3.69
N LEU A 328 -4.79 2.00 -3.27
CA LEU A 328 -5.56 1.70 -2.07
C LEU A 328 -6.79 0.87 -2.46
N ASN A 329 -7.43 0.23 -1.49
CA ASN A 329 -8.71 -0.42 -1.72
C ASN A 329 -9.72 0.63 -2.22
N PRO A 330 -10.20 0.56 -3.48
CA PRO A 330 -11.00 1.63 -4.05
C PRO A 330 -12.39 1.77 -3.42
N LEU A 331 -12.90 0.73 -2.75
CA LEU A 331 -14.21 0.76 -2.10
C LEU A 331 -14.18 1.36 -0.70
N THR A 332 -13.03 1.27 -0.01
CA THR A 332 -12.96 1.61 1.43
C THR A 332 -11.98 2.72 1.74
N GLN A 333 -11.08 3.07 0.81
CA GLN A 333 -9.92 3.91 1.10
C GLN A 333 -9.63 4.99 0.05
N ASN A 334 -10.28 4.96 -1.11
CA ASN A 334 -10.32 6.10 -2.04
C ASN A 334 -11.62 6.86 -1.77
#